data_AF-A0A1M5MI18-F1
#
_entry.id   AF-A0A1M5MI18-F1
#
_cell.length_a   1.000
_cell.length_b   1.000
_cell.length_c   1.000
_cell.angle_alpha   90.00
_cell.angle_beta   90.00
_cell.angle_gamma   90.00
#
_symmetry.space_group_name_H-M   'P 1'
#
loop_
_entity.id
_entity.type
_entity.pdbx_description
1 polymer ?
#
loop_
_entity_poly.entity_id
_entity_poly.type
_entity_poly.pdbx_seq_one_letter_code
_entity_poly.pdbx_strand_id
1 'polypeptide(L)' 'MVTIKVKQNSKQAKLFLEYVKTLPFVEVLNTSDTSSNKKETLLSDIEKGLQEVKSIREGKTKPLSTSDLWNE' A
#
# COMPACT_ATOMS: atom_id res chain seq x y z
N MET A 1 21.62 -4.42 -18.64
CA MET A 1 20.99 -3.64 -17.56
C MET A 1 21.53 -4.14 -16.23
N VAL A 2 22.04 -3.27 -15.37
CA VAL A 2 22.57 -3.62 -14.04
C VAL A 2 21.69 -2.97 -12.99
N THR A 3 21.34 -3.71 -11.94
CA THR A 3 20.47 -3.22 -10.87
C THR A 3 21.20 -3.26 -9.54
N ILE A 4 21.24 -2.12 -8.85
CA ILE A 4 21.87 -1.97 -7.54
C ILE A 4 20.78 -1.65 -6.52
N LYS A 5 20.67 -2.46 -5.46
CA LYS A 5 19.76 -2.20 -4.34
C LYS A 5 20.50 -1.44 -3.24
N VAL A 6 20.16 -0.18 -3.04
CA VAL A 6 20.78 0.68 -2.02
C VAL A 6 19.81 0.87 -0.86
N LYS A 7 20.22 0.49 0.36
CA LYS A 7 19.47 0.83 1.58
C LYS A 7 19.82 2.27 1.99
N GLN A 8 18.83 3.18 1.96
CA GLN A 8 19.02 4.62 2.22
C GLN A 8 19.31 5.01 3.68
N ASN A 9 19.41 4.03 4.59
CA ASN A 9 19.53 4.28 6.02
C ASN A 9 20.91 4.77 6.49
N SER A 10 21.92 4.80 5.60
CA SER A 10 23.26 5.27 5.92
C SER A 10 23.61 6.60 5.24
N LYS A 11 24.50 7.40 5.86
CA LYS A 11 25.01 8.64 5.26
C LYS A 11 25.75 8.37 3.96
N GLN A 12 26.49 7.27 3.90
CA GLN A 12 27.24 6.82 2.73
C GLN A 12 26.29 6.49 1.56
N ALA A 13 25.16 5.83 1.84
CA ALA A 13 24.15 5.54 0.82
C ALA A 13 23.53 6.79 0.23
N LYS A 14 23.29 7.83 1.04
CA LYS A 14 22.78 9.13 0.56
C LYS A 14 23.77 9.82 -0.35
N LEU A 15 25.05 9.88 0.05
CA LEU A 15 26.12 10.47 -0.78
C LEU A 15 26.30 9.73 -2.09
N PHE A 16 26.27 8.39 -2.06
CA PHE A 16 26.34 7.57 -3.26
C PHE A 16 25.18 7.87 -4.21
N LEU A 17 23.94 7.96 -3.71
CA LEU A 17 22.79 8.30 -4.54
C LEU A 17 22.88 9.71 -5.13
N GLU A 18 23.32 10.69 -4.37
CA GLU A 18 23.54 12.06 -4.86
C GLU A 18 24.59 12.07 -5.99
N TYR A 19 25.72 11.40 -5.80
CA TYR A 19 26.75 11.28 -6.84
C TYR A 19 26.21 10.61 -8.11
N VAL A 20 25.52 9.48 -7.97
CA VAL A 20 25.00 8.72 -9.11
C VAL A 20 23.97 9.52 -9.92
N LYS A 21 23.16 10.37 -9.26
CA LYS A 21 22.24 11.29 -9.94
C LYS A 21 22.94 12.34 -10.82
N THR A 22 24.21 12.65 -10.57
CA THR A 22 24.96 13.62 -11.39
C THR A 22 25.45 13.03 -12.72
N LEU A 23 25.44 11.71 -12.87
CA LEU A 23 25.97 11.03 -14.04
C LEU A 23 24.93 11.06 -15.18
N PRO A 24 25.27 11.57 -16.38
CA PRO A 24 24.30 11.80 -17.46
C PRO A 24 23.77 10.51 -18.10
N PHE A 25 24.41 9.38 -17.83
CA PHE A 25 24.06 8.07 -18.38
C PHE A 25 23.32 7.18 -17.37
N VAL A 26 23.00 7.70 -16.18
CA VAL A 26 22.30 6.93 -15.16
C VAL A 26 20.86 7.38 -15.02
N GLU A 27 19.95 6.42 -15.15
CA GLU A 27 18.52 6.59 -14.88
C GLU A 27 18.18 5.98 -13.52
N VAL A 28 17.58 6.76 -12.62
CA VAL A 28 17.19 6.32 -11.29
C VAL A 28 15.70 5.99 -11.27
N LEU A 29 15.38 4.69 -11.18
CA LEU A 29 14.01 4.20 -11.09
C LEU A 29 13.56 4.16 -9.62
N ASN A 30 12.69 5.09 -9.23
CA ASN A 30 12.07 5.10 -7.90
C ASN A 30 10.88 4.14 -7.87
N THR A 31 11.03 2.99 -7.21
CA THR A 31 9.95 1.99 -7.10
C THR A 31 8.91 2.32 -6.00
N SER A 32 8.94 3.53 -5.42
CA SER A 32 8.12 3.94 -4.28
C SER A 32 6.67 4.32 -4.59
N ASP A 33 6.30 4.41 -5.87
CA ASP A 33 4.95 4.86 -6.28
C ASP A 33 3.86 3.79 -6.11
N THR A 34 4.19 2.61 -5.59
CA THR A 34 3.21 1.57 -5.24
C THR A 34 2.43 1.86 -3.95
N SER A 35 2.67 2.99 -3.28
CA SER A 35 2.01 3.32 -2.00
C SER A 35 0.65 4.03 -2.13
N SER A 36 0.32 4.63 -3.28
CA SER A 36 -0.99 5.27 -3.50
C SER A 36 -2.12 4.25 -3.56
N ASN A 37 -1.95 3.18 -4.34
CA ASN A 37 -2.96 2.12 -4.50
C ASN A 37 -3.32 1.43 -3.18
N LYS A 38 -2.38 1.29 -2.24
CA LYS A 38 -2.66 0.71 -0.92
C LYS A 38 -3.51 1.62 -0.03
N LYS A 39 -3.39 2.94 -0.16
CA LYS A 39 -4.20 3.89 0.62
C LYS A 39 -5.63 3.97 0.11
N GLU A 40 -5.81 3.98 -1.21
CA GLU A 40 -7.13 4.01 -1.85
C GLU A 40 -7.93 2.73 -1.57
N THR A 41 -7.28 1.56 -1.63
CA THR A 41 -7.91 0.28 -1.26
C THR A 41 -8.33 0.27 0.21
N LEU A 42 -7.45 0.66 1.13
CA LEU A 42 -7.79 0.77 2.56
C LEU A 42 -8.94 1.73 2.84
N LEU A 43 -8.98 2.90 2.17
CA LEU A 43 -10.09 3.85 2.32
C LEU A 43 -11.40 3.26 1.80
N SER A 44 -11.36 2.56 0.67
CA SER A 44 -12.55 1.90 0.10
C SER A 44 -13.08 0.78 1.01
N ASP A 45 -12.20 0.04 1.68
CA ASP A 45 -12.58 -1.03 2.60
C ASP A 45 -13.19 -0.46 3.90
N ILE A 46 -12.66 0.67 4.39
CA ILE A 46 -13.23 1.39 5.55
C ILE A 46 -14.62 1.93 5.24
N GLU A 47 -14.82 2.52 4.06
CA GLU A 47 -16.13 3.03 3.63
C GLU A 47 -17.17 1.92 3.52
N LYS A 48 -16.81 0.77 2.94
CA LYS A 48 -17.68 -0.42 2.87
C LYS A 48 -18.05 -0.94 4.26
N GLY A 49 -17.08 -1.11 5.14
CA GLY A 49 -17.34 -1.56 6.52
C GLY A 49 -18.27 -0.61 7.28
N LEU A 50 -18.12 0.70 7.09
CA LEU A 50 -19.01 1.71 7.70
C LEU A 50 -20.45 1.62 7.14
N GLN A 51 -20.62 1.37 5.84
CA GLN A 51 -21.94 1.17 5.24
C GLN A 51 -22.62 -0.12 5.71
N GLU A 52 -21.87 -1.20 5.87
CA GLU A 52 -22.37 -2.47 6.41
C GLU A 52 -22.87 -2.30 7.85
N VAL A 53 -22.07 -1.66 8.72
CA VAL A 53 -22.48 -1.39 10.11
C VAL A 53 -23.72 -0.51 10.18
N LYS A 54 -23.84 0.51 9.31
CA LYS A 54 -25.05 1.34 9.23
C LYS A 54 -26.26 0.51 8.79
N SER A 55 -26.12 -0.35 7.79
CA SER A 55 -27.20 -1.19 7.27
C SER A 55 -27.69 -2.23 8.29
N ILE A 56 -26.76 -2.77 9.10
CA ILE A 56 -27.08 -3.67 10.22
C ILE A 56 -27.84 -2.90 11.32
N ARG A 57 -27.41 -1.68 11.67
CA ARG A 57 -28.11 -0.84 12.66
C ARG A 57 -29.50 -0.41 12.22
N GLU A 58 -29.69 -0.16 10.93
CA GLU A 58 -30.99 0.16 10.32
C GLU A 58 -31.89 -1.08 10.16
N GLY A 59 -31.42 -2.27 10.50
CA GLY A 59 -32.17 -3.52 10.41
C GLY A 59 -32.40 -4.04 8.99
N LYS A 60 -31.72 -3.46 7.99
CA LYS A 60 -31.85 -3.84 6.57
C LYS A 60 -31.05 -5.09 6.23
N THR A 61 -29.99 -5.37 6.97
CA THR A 61 -29.10 -6.51 6.75
C THR A 61 -28.89 -7.29 8.03
N LYS A 62 -29.00 -8.63 7.95
CA LYS A 62 -28.70 -9.52 9.08
C LYS A 62 -27.18 -9.61 9.25
N PRO A 63 -26.67 -9.57 10.50
CA PRO A 63 -25.26 -9.81 10.74
C PRO A 63 -24.88 -11.22 10.30
N LEU A 64 -23.67 -11.37 9.74
CA LEU A 64 -23.14 -12.66 9.34
C LEU A 64 -23.03 -13.56 10.58
N SER A 65 -23.71 -14.70 10.57
CA SER A 65 -23.64 -15.65 11.68
C SER A 65 -22.34 -16.44 11.58
N THR A 66 -21.72 -16.73 12.73
CA THR A 66 -20.54 -17.58 12.78
C THR A 66 -20.80 -18.96 12.22
N SER A 67 -22.05 -19.46 12.27
CA SER A 67 -22.46 -20.72 11.64
C SER A 67 -22.28 -20.75 10.12
N ASP A 68 -22.40 -19.60 9.46
CA ASP A 68 -22.35 -19.50 8.00
C ASP A 68 -20.91 -19.56 7.49
N LEU A 69 -19.94 -19.26 8.36
CA LEU A 69 -18.50 -19.31 8.07
C LEU A 69 -17.90 -20.74 8.13
N TRP A 70 -18.58 -21.69 8.76
CA TRP A 70 -18.09 -23.06 8.93
C TRP A 70 -18.60 -24.03 7.85
N ASN A 71 -19.54 -23.58 7.01
CA ASN A 71 -20.19 -24.41 5.98
C ASN A 71 -19.69 -24.09 4.55
N GLU A 72 -18.56 -23.39 4.42
CA GLU A 72 -17.86 -23.11 3.16
C GLU A 72 -16.68 -24.07 2.96
#